data_AF-A0A971KSJ8-F1
#
_entry.id   AF-A0A971KSJ8-F1
#
_cell.length_a   1.000
_cell.length_b   1.000
_cell.length_c   1.000
_cell.angle_alpha   90.00
_cell.angle_beta   90.00
_cell.angle_gamma   90.00
#
_symmetry.space_group_name_H-M   'P 1'
#
loop_
_entity.id
_entity.type
_entity.pdbx_description
1 polymer ?
#
loop_
_entity_poly.entity_id
_entity_poly.type
_entity_poly.pdbx_seq_one_letter_code
_entity_poly.pdbx_strand_id
1 'polypeptide(L)'
;MRNVICFLVFGILGLLMNSPANAQTKVELWQKVNEAKSKGLPQTAIEHLGPIYDLALAEGDIADAVRAMCERIVLEGNIQGNKPEEKIIRLEKEISTADNSVKPLLNIVLARWYWHYYNQNSYRFMQRDRTEGMEEKDFTAWD
;
A
#
# COMPACT_ATOMS: atom_id res chain seq x y z
N MET A 1 -36.36 11.66 -50.35
CA MET A 1 -35.67 12.23 -49.17
C MET A 1 -36.37 11.90 -47.85
N ARG A 2 -36.84 10.66 -47.65
CA ARG A 2 -37.55 10.24 -46.42
C ARG A 2 -36.91 9.03 -45.72
N ASN A 3 -35.99 8.33 -46.40
CA ASN A 3 -35.35 7.11 -45.89
C ASN A 3 -33.93 7.33 -45.37
N VAL A 4 -33.33 8.51 -45.61
CA VAL A 4 -31.96 8.84 -45.14
C VAL A 4 -31.97 9.31 -43.67
N ILE A 5 -33.09 9.88 -43.22
CA ILE A 5 -33.25 10.37 -41.84
C ILE A 5 -33.36 9.21 -40.84
N CYS A 6 -33.91 8.05 -41.24
CA CYS A 6 -34.00 6.87 -40.37
C CYS A 6 -32.65 6.20 -40.06
N PHE A 7 -31.64 6.34 -40.94
CA PHE A 7 -30.32 5.76 -40.70
C PHE A 7 -29.46 6.62 -39.76
N LEU A 8 -29.73 7.93 -39.64
CA LEU A 8 -29.00 8.82 -38.74
C LEU A 8 -29.45 8.71 -37.28
N VAL A 9 -30.66 8.22 -37.02
CA VAL A 9 -31.17 8.01 -35.64
C VAL A 9 -30.64 6.70 -35.03
N PHE A 10 -30.27 5.71 -35.84
CA PHE A 10 -29.71 4.44 -35.37
C PHE A 10 -28.19 4.50 -35.06
N GLY A 11 -27.46 5.47 -35.60
CA GLY A 11 -26.02 5.62 -35.38
C GLY A 11 -25.64 6.25 -34.02
N ILE A 12 -26.58 6.96 -33.38
CA ILE A 12 -26.31 7.70 -32.13
C ILE A 12 -26.58 6.85 -30.88
N LEU A 13 -27.31 5.73 -31.00
CA LEU A 13 -27.67 4.87 -29.87
C LEU A 13 -26.59 3.83 -29.50
N GLY A 14 -25.56 3.65 -30.33
CA GLY A 14 -24.50 2.64 -30.12
C GLY A 14 -23.35 3.06 -29.20
N LEU A 15 -23.31 4.31 -28.71
CA LEU A 15 -22.17 4.87 -27.97
C LEU A 15 -22.31 4.81 -26.43
N LEU A 16 -23.40 4.25 -25.89
CA LEU A 16 -23.67 4.23 -24.44
C LEU A 16 -23.40 2.88 -23.75
N MET A 17 -22.80 1.89 -24.42
CA MET A 17 -22.60 0.54 -23.87
C MET A 17 -21.15 0.14 -23.61
N ASN A 18 -20.28 1.11 -23.28
CA ASN A 18 -18.99 0.83 -22.64
C ASN A 18 -19.09 1.06 -21.13
N SER A 19 -20.04 0.40 -20.45
CA SER A 19 -19.96 0.26 -19.01
C SER A 19 -19.04 -0.93 -18.72
N PRO A 20 -17.89 -0.76 -18.04
CA PRO A 20 -17.11 -1.89 -17.57
C PRO A 20 -17.97 -2.63 -16.54
N ALA A 21 -18.71 -3.64 -16.99
CA ALA A 21 -19.74 -4.34 -16.21
C ALA A 21 -19.17 -5.19 -15.06
N ASN A 22 -17.89 -5.01 -14.71
CA ASN A 22 -17.21 -5.78 -13.66
C ASN A 22 -16.02 -5.04 -13.01
N ALA A 23 -16.06 -3.70 -12.96
CA ALA A 23 -15.07 -2.95 -12.19
C ALA A 23 -15.31 -3.20 -10.69
N GLN A 24 -14.40 -3.93 -10.03
CA GLN A 24 -14.48 -4.15 -8.59
C GLN A 24 -14.26 -2.83 -7.84
N THR A 25 -15.07 -2.57 -6.83
CA THR A 25 -14.94 -1.40 -5.98
C THR A 25 -13.85 -1.60 -4.92
N LYS A 26 -13.25 -0.52 -4.41
CA LYS A 26 -12.32 -0.60 -3.26
C LYS A 26 -12.96 -1.29 -2.05
N VAL A 27 -14.26 -1.08 -1.83
CA VAL A 27 -15.01 -1.70 -0.73
C VAL A 27 -15.02 -3.23 -0.85
N GLU A 28 -15.35 -3.75 -2.03
CA GLU A 28 -15.34 -5.20 -2.29
C GLU A 28 -13.93 -5.79 -2.18
N LEU A 29 -12.92 -5.07 -2.66
CA LEU A 29 -11.52 -5.49 -2.54
C LEU A 29 -11.08 -5.55 -1.07
N TRP A 30 -11.42 -4.56 -0.25
CA TRP A 30 -11.14 -4.57 1.19
C TRP A 30 -11.85 -5.71 1.92
N GLN A 31 -13.07 -6.05 1.51
CA GLN A 31 -13.76 -7.23 2.03
C GLN A 31 -12.97 -8.51 1.75
N LYS A 32 -12.47 -8.68 0.52
CA LYS A 32 -11.62 -9.83 0.14
C LYS A 32 -10.30 -9.86 0.90
N VAL A 33 -9.65 -8.71 1.10
CA VAL A 33 -8.44 -8.60 1.93
C VAL A 33 -8.72 -9.11 3.34
N ASN A 34 -9.80 -8.64 3.96
CA ASN A 34 -10.15 -9.02 5.33
C ASN A 34 -10.54 -10.49 5.45
N GLU A 35 -11.24 -11.04 4.45
CA GLU A 35 -11.57 -12.47 4.39
C GLU A 35 -10.33 -13.34 4.23
N ALA A 36 -9.39 -12.96 3.35
CA ALA A 36 -8.13 -13.67 3.20
C ALA A 36 -7.30 -13.63 4.49
N LYS A 37 -7.23 -12.46 5.16
CA LYS A 37 -6.57 -12.31 6.45
C LYS A 37 -7.20 -13.18 7.54
N SER A 38 -8.53 -13.24 7.63
CA SER A 38 -9.21 -14.05 8.65
C SER A 38 -8.99 -15.56 8.45
N LYS A 39 -8.74 -15.98 7.21
CA LYS A 39 -8.38 -17.35 6.83
C LYS A 39 -6.88 -17.65 6.96
N GLY A 40 -6.06 -16.69 7.39
CA GLY A 40 -4.61 -16.88 7.47
C GLY A 40 -3.93 -17.00 6.11
N LEU A 41 -4.48 -16.35 5.07
CA LEU A 41 -3.98 -16.35 3.69
C LEU A 41 -3.34 -14.99 3.35
N PRO A 42 -2.14 -14.67 3.89
CA PRO A 42 -1.52 -13.36 3.71
C PRO A 42 -1.18 -13.07 2.24
N GLN A 43 -0.79 -14.08 1.46
CA GLN A 43 -0.49 -13.90 0.03
C GLN A 43 -1.74 -13.48 -0.76
N THR A 44 -2.88 -14.15 -0.52
CA THR A 44 -4.17 -13.79 -1.15
C THR A 44 -4.63 -12.41 -0.72
N ALA A 45 -4.39 -12.02 0.53
CA ALA A 45 -4.67 -10.65 0.97
C ALA A 45 -3.81 -9.63 0.22
N ILE A 46 -2.51 -9.89 0.02
CA ILE A 46 -1.60 -9.02 -0.75
C ILE A 46 -2.06 -8.84 -2.19
N GLU A 47 -2.54 -9.90 -2.84
CA GLU A 47 -3.04 -9.85 -4.23
C GLU A 47 -4.19 -8.84 -4.41
N HIS A 48 -5.01 -8.63 -3.39
CA HIS A 48 -6.11 -7.67 -3.41
C HIS A 48 -5.72 -6.24 -3.02
N LEU A 49 -4.57 -6.05 -2.36
CA LEU A 49 -4.10 -4.73 -1.92
C LEU A 49 -3.52 -3.88 -3.06
N GLY A 50 -2.92 -4.49 -4.07
CA GLY A 50 -2.40 -3.79 -5.26
C GLY A 50 -3.50 -3.01 -6.00
N PRO A 51 -4.60 -3.66 -6.42
CA PRO A 51 -5.72 -2.98 -7.07
C PRO A 51 -6.35 -1.86 -6.24
N ILE A 52 -6.39 -2.00 -4.90
CA ILE A 52 -6.88 -0.95 -4.01
C ILE A 52 -5.98 0.29 -4.08
N TYR A 53 -4.65 0.08 -4.06
CA TYR A 53 -3.68 1.16 -4.18
C TYR A 53 -3.87 1.95 -5.48
N ASP A 54 -3.97 1.24 -6.61
CA ASP A 54 -4.12 1.86 -7.93
C ASP A 54 -5.44 2.65 -8.05
N LEU A 55 -6.55 2.07 -7.58
CA LEU A 55 -7.85 2.75 -7.55
C LEU A 55 -7.81 3.98 -6.63
N ALA A 56 -7.21 3.85 -5.45
CA ALA A 56 -7.11 4.95 -4.50
C ALA A 56 -6.27 6.11 -5.05
N LEU A 57 -5.16 5.84 -5.74
CA LEU A 57 -4.40 6.89 -6.44
C LEU A 57 -5.21 7.54 -7.56
N ALA A 58 -5.91 6.75 -8.37
CA ALA A 58 -6.74 7.27 -9.46
C ALA A 58 -7.88 8.17 -8.97
N GLU A 59 -8.42 7.89 -7.78
CA GLU A 59 -9.49 8.66 -7.12
C GLU A 59 -8.96 9.83 -6.27
N GLY A 60 -7.64 9.97 -6.11
CA GLY A 60 -7.02 10.96 -5.21
C GLY A 60 -7.19 10.66 -3.72
N ASP A 61 -7.57 9.44 -3.36
CA ASP A 61 -7.72 8.97 -1.99
C ASP A 61 -6.36 8.52 -1.41
N ILE A 62 -5.53 9.51 -1.09
CA ILE A 62 -4.17 9.30 -0.58
C ILE A 62 -4.15 8.48 0.70
N ALA A 63 -5.17 8.62 1.56
CA ALA A 63 -5.25 7.88 2.81
C ALA A 63 -5.42 6.38 2.55
N ASP A 64 -6.30 6.01 1.63
CA ASP A 64 -6.55 4.60 1.30
C ASP A 64 -5.37 3.97 0.54
N ALA A 65 -4.70 4.74 -0.33
CA ALA A 65 -3.49 4.31 -1.00
C ALA A 65 -2.38 3.99 0.02
N VAL A 66 -2.10 4.91 0.95
CA VAL A 66 -1.10 4.66 2.00
C VAL A 66 -1.49 3.47 2.88
N ARG A 67 -2.77 3.34 3.23
CA ARG A 67 -3.26 2.20 4.00
C ARG A 67 -3.00 0.87 3.28
N ALA A 68 -3.31 0.78 2.00
CA ALA A 68 -3.09 -0.42 1.20
C ALA A 68 -1.59 -0.80 1.13
N MET A 69 -0.73 0.19 0.91
CA MET A 69 0.73 -0.02 0.88
C MET A 69 1.28 -0.50 2.23
N CYS A 70 0.89 0.16 3.33
CA CYS A 70 1.34 -0.23 4.67
C CYS A 70 0.88 -1.65 5.02
N GLU A 71 -0.37 -2.00 4.70
CA GLU A 71 -0.92 -3.32 4.97
C GLU A 71 -0.17 -4.40 4.19
N ARG A 72 0.18 -4.12 2.93
CA ARG A 72 0.98 -5.04 2.11
C ARG A 72 2.34 -5.29 2.75
N ILE A 73 3.06 -4.24 3.14
CA ILE A 73 4.38 -4.34 3.76
C ILE A 73 4.32 -5.19 5.04
N VAL A 74 3.29 -5.00 5.87
CA VAL A 74 3.09 -5.80 7.09
C VAL A 74 2.86 -7.27 6.76
N LEU A 75 2.01 -7.58 5.78
CA LEU A 75 1.73 -8.95 5.36
C LEU A 75 2.96 -9.63 4.73
N GLU A 76 3.73 -8.91 3.93
CA GLU A 76 5.01 -9.40 3.38
C GLU A 76 6.01 -9.72 4.50
N GLY A 77 6.11 -8.86 5.51
CA GLY A 77 6.92 -9.12 6.71
C GLY A 77 6.48 -10.38 7.43
N ASN A 78 5.17 -10.58 7.61
CA ASN A 78 4.62 -11.79 8.23
C ASN A 78 5.01 -13.07 7.47
N ILE A 79 5.07 -13.01 6.13
CA ILE A 79 5.47 -14.15 5.29
C ILE A 79 6.99 -14.40 5.40
N GLN A 80 7.81 -13.36 5.55
CA GLN A 80 9.27 -13.43 5.49
C GLN A 80 9.97 -13.62 6.86
N GLY A 81 9.21 -13.97 7.90
CA GLY A 81 9.75 -14.28 9.24
C GLY A 81 9.52 -13.21 10.29
N ASN A 82 8.84 -12.11 9.93
CA ASN A 82 8.34 -11.07 10.83
C ASN A 82 9.40 -10.42 11.72
N LYS A 83 10.58 -10.16 11.16
CA LYS A 83 11.61 -9.41 11.88
C LYS A 83 11.18 -7.95 12.10
N PRO A 84 11.39 -7.37 13.30
CA PRO A 84 10.93 -6.02 13.62
C PRO A 84 11.45 -4.93 12.67
N GLU A 85 12.68 -5.07 12.18
CA GLU A 85 13.37 -4.15 11.28
C GLU A 85 12.87 -4.19 9.83
N GLU A 86 12.34 -5.31 9.36
CA GLU A 86 12.08 -5.52 7.93
C GLU A 86 11.02 -4.58 7.36
N LYS A 87 9.97 -4.28 8.14
CA LYS A 87 8.91 -3.37 7.69
C LYS A 87 9.45 -1.97 7.44
N ILE A 88 10.43 -1.51 8.24
CA ILE A 88 11.06 -0.19 8.08
C ILE A 88 11.85 -0.17 6.78
N ILE A 89 12.73 -1.15 6.58
CA ILE A 89 13.57 -1.28 5.37
C ILE A 89 12.70 -1.35 4.10
N ARG A 90 11.59 -2.11 4.15
CA ARG A 90 10.64 -2.19 3.03
C ARG A 90 9.97 -0.84 2.79
N LEU A 91 9.51 -0.16 3.83
CA LEU A 91 8.85 1.13 3.68
C LEU A 91 9.79 2.22 3.15
N GLU A 92 11.05 2.25 3.59
CA GLU A 92 12.08 3.14 3.02
C GLU A 92 12.25 2.89 1.52
N LYS A 93 12.34 1.61 1.11
CA LYS A 93 12.45 1.23 -0.29
C LYS A 93 11.22 1.67 -1.09
N GLU A 94 10.02 1.44 -0.57
CA GLU A 94 8.77 1.83 -1.22
C GLU A 94 8.65 3.36 -1.35
N ILE A 95 9.02 4.12 -0.32
CA ILE A 95 9.04 5.60 -0.35
C ILE A 95 9.97 6.13 -1.47
N SER A 96 11.08 5.44 -1.75
CA SER A 96 12.01 5.86 -2.80
C SER A 96 11.39 5.85 -4.21
N THR A 97 10.43 4.96 -4.44
CA THR A 97 9.75 4.77 -5.74
C THR A 97 8.29 5.20 -5.76
N ALA A 98 7.69 5.51 -4.61
CA ALA A 98 6.29 5.88 -4.49
C ALA A 98 5.95 7.18 -5.22
N ASP A 99 4.67 7.37 -5.55
CA ASP A 99 4.17 8.64 -6.07
C ASP A 99 4.38 9.79 -5.07
N ASN A 100 4.73 10.98 -5.56
CA ASN A 100 5.01 12.13 -4.70
C ASN A 100 3.80 12.55 -3.83
N SER A 101 2.57 12.26 -4.25
CA SER A 101 1.35 12.55 -3.49
C SER A 101 1.22 11.74 -2.20
N VAL A 102 1.73 10.50 -2.16
CA VAL A 102 1.64 9.62 -0.98
C VAL A 102 2.85 9.74 -0.06
N LYS A 103 4.01 10.19 -0.58
CA LYS A 103 5.27 10.28 0.19
C LYS A 103 5.14 11.02 1.53
N PRO A 104 4.45 12.17 1.65
CA PRO A 104 4.36 12.86 2.94
C PRO A 104 3.74 11.99 4.02
N LEU A 105 2.66 11.28 3.71
CA LEU A 105 1.97 10.42 4.67
C LEU A 105 2.75 9.13 4.95
N LEU A 106 3.43 8.56 3.95
CA LEU A 106 4.34 7.43 4.15
C LEU A 106 5.52 7.79 5.07
N ASN A 107 6.09 9.00 4.96
CA ASN A 107 7.14 9.45 5.86
C ASN A 107 6.66 9.60 7.31
N ILE A 108 5.41 10.00 7.53
CA ILE A 108 4.80 10.01 8.87
C ILE A 108 4.70 8.58 9.43
N VAL A 109 4.27 7.63 8.60
CA VAL A 109 4.22 6.20 8.99
C VAL A 109 5.63 5.69 9.29
N LEU A 110 6.61 6.02 8.45
CA LEU A 110 8.00 5.62 8.62
C LEU A 110 8.56 6.13 9.96
N ALA A 111 8.38 7.42 10.26
CA ALA A 111 8.79 8.01 11.53
C ALA A 111 8.13 7.28 12.73
N ARG A 112 6.84 6.92 12.61
CA ARG A 112 6.14 6.16 13.64
C ARG A 112 6.69 4.74 13.80
N TRP A 113 7.08 4.09 12.70
CA TRP A 113 7.66 2.75 12.74
C TRP A 113 9.06 2.75 13.34
N TYR A 114 9.89 3.74 13.03
CA TYR A 114 11.15 3.96 13.75
C TYR A 114 10.94 4.17 15.23
N TRP A 115 10.01 5.05 15.61
CA TRP A 115 9.70 5.27 17.03
C TRP A 115 9.26 3.97 17.71
N HIS A 116 8.42 3.17 17.04
CA HIS A 116 8.01 1.89 17.57
C HIS A 116 9.19 0.91 17.74
N TYR A 117 10.05 0.81 16.73
CA TYR A 117 11.24 -0.04 16.76
C TYR A 117 12.18 0.38 17.90
N TYR A 118 12.45 1.69 18.03
CA TYR A 118 13.28 2.23 19.08
C TYR A 118 12.74 1.86 20.46
N ASN A 119 11.46 2.09 20.73
CA ASN A 119 10.87 1.76 22.03
C ASN A 119 10.95 0.26 22.35
N GLN A 120 10.72 -0.61 21.36
CA GLN A 120 10.81 -2.06 21.53
C GLN A 120 12.23 -2.56 21.80
N ASN A 121 13.25 -1.83 21.34
CA ASN A 121 14.66 -2.25 21.42
C ASN A 121 15.51 -1.38 22.36
N SER A 122 14.90 -0.38 23.01
CA SER A 122 15.55 0.60 23.90
C SER A 122 16.47 -0.04 24.95
N TYR A 123 16.05 -1.14 25.57
CA TYR A 123 16.86 -1.87 26.56
C TYR A 123 18.19 -2.40 25.99
N ARG A 124 18.24 -2.72 24.68
CA ARG A 124 19.47 -3.17 24.01
C ARG A 124 20.42 -2.01 23.77
N PHE A 125 19.89 -0.88 23.32
CA PHE A 125 20.68 0.32 23.05
C PHE A 125 21.33 0.85 24.33
N MET A 126 20.59 0.88 25.44
CA MET A 126 21.10 1.28 26.75
C MET A 126 22.22 0.37 27.31
N GLN A 127 22.36 -0.86 26.81
CA GLN A 127 23.37 -1.82 27.26
C GLN A 127 24.62 -1.85 26.37
N ARG A 128 24.70 -0.97 25.34
CA ARG A 128 25.87 -0.91 24.45
C ARG A 128 26.87 0.13 24.94
N ASP A 129 28.15 -0.23 24.93
CA ASP A 129 29.24 0.72 25.05
C ASP A 129 29.35 1.55 23.77
N ARG A 130 29.61 2.87 23.90
CA ARG A 130 29.76 3.77 22.75
C ARG A 130 30.81 3.24 21.79
N THR A 131 30.36 2.81 20.61
CA THR A 131 31.22 2.23 19.59
C THR A 131 31.69 3.35 18.66
N GLU A 132 33.00 3.57 18.54
CA GLU A 132 33.55 4.50 17.54
C GLU A 132 33.34 3.92 16.13
N GLY A 133 32.75 4.71 15.23
CA GLY A 133 32.54 4.31 13.82
C GLY A 133 31.17 3.74 13.47
N MET A 134 30.09 4.23 14.09
CA MET A 134 28.73 3.80 13.78
C MET A 134 28.35 4.13 12.33
N GLU A 135 27.81 3.16 11.59
CA GLU A 135 27.14 3.43 10.31
C GLU A 135 25.77 4.08 10.61
N GLU A 136 25.64 5.38 10.37
CA GLU A 136 24.42 6.18 10.64
C GLU A 136 23.16 5.61 9.96
N LYS A 137 23.32 4.83 8.87
CA LYS A 137 22.23 4.20 8.13
C LYS A 137 21.72 2.90 8.76
N ASP A 138 22.45 2.29 9.68
CA ASP A 138 22.01 1.10 10.39
C ASP A 138 21.25 1.47 11.68
N PHE A 139 19.93 1.61 11.54
CA PHE A 139 19.06 1.93 12.68
C PHE A 139 18.97 0.83 13.74
N THR A 140 19.49 -0.37 13.45
CA THR A 140 19.55 -1.45 14.44
C THR A 140 20.71 -1.28 15.43
N ALA A 141 21.58 -0.30 15.18
CA ALA A 141 22.75 0.02 15.98
C ALA A 141 22.67 1.37 16.71
N TRP A 142 21.51 2.04 16.73
CA TRP A 142 21.33 3.32 17.44
C TRP A 142 21.74 3.24 18.92
N ASP A 143 22.36 4.32 19.42
CA ASP A 143 22.73 4.52 20.83
C ASP A 143 21.84 5.55 21.56
#